data_AF-A0A6P0MI40-F1
#
_entry.id   AF-A0A6P0MI40-F1
#
_cell.length_a   1.000
_cell.length_b   1.000
_cell.length_c   1.000
_cell.angle_alpha   90.00
_cell.angle_beta   90.00
_cell.angle_gamma   90.00
#
_symmetry.space_group_name_H-M   'P 1'
#
loop_
_entity.id
_entity.type
_entity.pdbx_description
1 polymer ?
#
loop_
_entity_poly.entity_id
_entity_poly.type
_entity_poly.pdbx_seq_one_letter_code
_entity_poly.pdbx_strand_id
1 'polypeptide(L)'
;MTLIQSKQVSKVLAGHIKVSGFSASGGSSDVTTALGAAVATAGSGGVAVPLQPSPNEATVGVVTVGNNRVEIDDGGFDDGNGNEVYGRLTESGGVYSLTYYSLVGGVQTPYTFAAATSIDFEFSYRFDFARVPADFAITSGYRVVGGGGSSSGGVNTYTELLTITATNTLANLTKTPDVTANVLLIVNGVVYSTLGNGEFSLAGKVLNWIPNNAGFSLEVTDKVVAQYTSLE
;
A
#
# COMPACT_ATOMS: atom_id res chain seq x y z
N MET A 1 -4.03 -1.97 18.94
CA MET A 1 -4.27 -2.05 17.48
C MET A 1 -5.10 -3.30 17.22
N THR A 2 -6.32 -3.14 16.69
CA THR A 2 -7.22 -4.27 16.38
C THR A 2 -6.86 -4.81 15.00
N LEU A 3 -6.76 -6.13 14.86
CA LEU A 3 -6.47 -6.83 13.61
C LEU A 3 -7.77 -7.43 13.04
N ILE A 4 -7.83 -7.67 11.74
CA ILE A 4 -8.94 -8.41 11.13
C ILE A 4 -8.89 -9.86 11.62
N GLN A 5 -10.01 -10.38 12.11
CA GLN A 5 -10.07 -11.79 12.53
C GLN A 5 -10.09 -12.70 11.30
N SER A 6 -9.15 -13.64 11.23
CA SER A 6 -8.97 -14.58 10.10
C SER A 6 -10.21 -15.42 9.76
N LYS A 7 -11.19 -15.51 10.66
CA LYS A 7 -12.45 -16.22 10.43
C LYS A 7 -13.41 -15.51 9.46
N GLN A 8 -13.18 -14.23 9.15
CA GLN A 8 -14.05 -13.45 8.25
C GLN A 8 -13.49 -13.32 6.82
N VAL A 9 -12.21 -13.63 6.60
CA VAL A 9 -11.55 -13.57 5.29
C VAL A 9 -10.64 -14.79 5.12
N SER A 10 -11.01 -15.71 4.24
CA SER A 10 -10.30 -16.99 4.06
C SER A 10 -9.18 -16.96 3.00
N LYS A 11 -8.75 -15.77 2.57
CA LYS A 11 -7.77 -15.59 1.49
C LYS A 11 -6.62 -14.72 1.96
N VAL A 12 -5.45 -14.91 1.37
CA VAL A 12 -4.28 -14.05 1.59
C VAL A 12 -4.34 -12.82 0.69
N LEU A 13 -3.72 -11.74 1.14
CA LEU A 13 -3.51 -10.52 0.36
C LEU A 13 -2.12 -10.55 -0.27
N ALA A 14 -1.99 -10.26 -1.56
CA ALA A 14 -0.67 -10.05 -2.16
C ALA A 14 -0.24 -8.58 -2.04
N GLY A 15 1.02 -8.35 -1.68
CA GLY A 15 1.66 -7.04 -1.70
C GLY A 15 3.12 -7.16 -2.11
N HIS A 16 3.77 -6.04 -2.40
CA HIS A 16 5.17 -6.00 -2.79
C HIS A 16 6.05 -5.68 -1.58
N ILE A 17 7.21 -6.34 -1.49
CA ILE A 17 8.27 -6.02 -0.55
C ILE A 17 9.49 -5.61 -1.36
N LYS A 18 10.05 -4.45 -1.04
CA LYS A 18 11.23 -3.90 -1.71
C LYS A 18 12.52 -4.37 -1.05
N VAL A 19 13.49 -4.72 -1.88
CA VAL A 19 14.90 -4.88 -1.51
C VAL A 19 15.67 -3.76 -2.22
N SER A 20 16.44 -2.98 -1.46
CA SER A 20 17.25 -1.89 -2.04
C SER A 20 18.75 -2.20 -2.03
N GLY A 21 19.46 -1.70 -3.04
CA GLY A 21 20.92 -1.75 -3.13
C GLY A 21 21.49 -3.16 -3.30
N PHE A 22 20.72 -4.08 -3.88
CA PHE A 22 21.20 -5.44 -4.13
C PHE A 22 22.24 -5.44 -5.27
N SER A 23 23.39 -6.06 -5.04
CA SER A 23 24.45 -6.16 -6.04
C SER A 23 24.21 -7.35 -6.97
N ALA A 24 23.49 -7.12 -8.08
CA ALA A 24 23.21 -8.13 -9.09
C ALA A 24 24.43 -8.36 -10.00
N SER A 25 24.68 -9.62 -10.35
CA SER A 25 25.71 -9.99 -11.31
C SER A 25 25.34 -11.28 -12.04
N GLY A 26 25.84 -11.45 -13.27
CA GLY A 26 25.55 -12.64 -14.06
C GLY A 26 24.09 -12.72 -14.51
N GLY A 27 23.63 -13.93 -14.88
CA GLY A 27 22.26 -14.20 -15.31
C GLY A 27 21.31 -14.62 -14.19
N SER A 28 21.84 -14.90 -12.99
CA SER A 28 21.05 -15.26 -11.81
C SER A 28 21.85 -14.97 -10.54
N SER A 29 21.18 -14.54 -9.48
CA SER A 29 21.81 -14.28 -8.17
C SER A 29 21.06 -14.98 -7.03
N ASP A 30 21.78 -15.43 -6.01
CA ASP A 30 21.19 -15.86 -4.74
C ASP A 30 20.76 -14.62 -3.95
N VAL A 31 19.46 -14.51 -3.68
CA VAL A 31 18.84 -13.38 -2.99
C VAL A 31 18.33 -13.76 -1.60
N THR A 32 18.62 -14.98 -1.12
CA THR A 32 18.06 -15.54 0.14
C THR A 32 18.28 -14.61 1.33
N THR A 33 19.51 -14.13 1.52
CA THR A 33 19.86 -13.22 2.62
C THR A 33 19.16 -11.87 2.48
N ALA A 34 19.07 -11.34 1.26
CA ALA A 34 18.45 -10.05 1.00
C ALA A 34 16.93 -10.09 1.25
N LEU A 35 16.26 -11.17 0.82
CA LEU A 35 14.86 -11.42 1.14
C LEU A 35 14.65 -11.58 2.64
N GLY A 36 15.52 -12.34 3.32
CA GLY A 36 15.48 -12.53 4.77
C GLY A 36 15.52 -11.22 5.54
N ALA A 37 16.39 -10.30 5.13
CA ALA A 37 16.47 -8.96 5.72
C ALA A 37 15.19 -8.14 5.48
N ALA A 38 14.64 -8.20 4.26
CA ALA A 38 13.43 -7.45 3.91
C ALA A 38 12.17 -7.96 4.64
N VAL A 39 11.98 -9.29 4.73
CA VAL A 39 10.81 -9.86 5.41
C VAL A 39 10.89 -9.70 6.94
N ALA A 40 12.07 -9.45 7.50
CA ALA A 40 12.24 -9.20 8.93
C ALA A 40 11.52 -7.93 9.42
N THR A 41 11.18 -7.02 8.52
CA THR A 41 10.50 -5.75 8.84
C THR A 41 9.24 -5.49 8.01
N ALA A 42 8.81 -6.44 7.17
CA ALA A 42 7.73 -6.23 6.21
C ALA A 42 6.30 -6.29 6.79
N GLY A 43 6.12 -6.74 8.03
CA GLY A 43 4.81 -6.79 8.69
C GLY A 43 4.43 -5.46 9.35
N SER A 44 3.18 -5.39 9.81
CA SER A 44 2.65 -4.21 10.53
C SER A 44 3.56 -3.79 11.68
N GLY A 45 3.94 -2.50 11.70
CA GLY A 45 4.81 -1.95 12.74
C GLY A 45 6.26 -2.47 12.70
N GLY A 46 6.71 -3.00 11.56
CA GLY A 46 8.07 -3.55 11.42
C GLY A 46 8.21 -4.98 11.94
N VAL A 47 7.10 -5.70 12.15
CA VAL A 47 7.12 -7.09 12.62
C VAL A 47 7.57 -8.03 11.50
N ALA A 48 8.40 -9.01 11.84
CA ALA A 48 8.86 -10.01 10.87
C ALA A 48 7.71 -10.86 10.32
N VAL A 49 7.78 -11.15 9.01
CA VAL A 49 6.95 -12.16 8.34
C VAL A 49 7.82 -13.36 7.90
N PRO A 50 7.27 -14.58 7.82
CA PRO A 50 8.07 -15.76 7.50
C PRO A 50 8.70 -15.69 6.10
N LEU A 51 9.99 -16.04 6.00
CA LEU A 51 10.64 -16.34 4.72
C LEU A 51 10.30 -17.79 4.33
N GLN A 52 9.25 -17.98 3.55
CA GLN A 52 8.84 -19.28 3.04
C GLN A 52 8.22 -19.14 1.65
N PRO A 53 8.34 -20.18 0.79
CA PRO A 53 7.73 -20.13 -0.53
C PRO A 53 6.20 -20.18 -0.40
N SER A 54 5.54 -19.46 -1.30
CA SER A 54 4.09 -19.49 -1.47
C SER A 54 3.76 -20.13 -2.82
N PRO A 55 3.54 -21.45 -2.85
CA PRO A 55 3.26 -22.16 -4.10
C PRO A 55 1.86 -21.88 -4.66
N ASN A 56 0.95 -21.30 -3.86
CA ASN A 56 -0.45 -21.07 -4.23
C ASN A 56 -1.06 -19.90 -3.44
N GLU A 57 -2.21 -19.41 -3.90
CA GLU A 57 -2.94 -18.28 -3.32
C GLU A 57 -3.50 -18.52 -1.91
N ALA A 58 -3.32 -19.70 -1.33
CA ALA A 58 -3.72 -19.98 0.05
C ALA A 58 -2.54 -19.92 1.04
N THR A 59 -1.30 -19.83 0.54
CA THR A 59 -0.10 -19.94 1.38
C THR A 59 0.53 -18.58 1.61
N VAL A 60 0.75 -18.20 2.88
CA VAL A 60 1.53 -17.00 3.23
C VAL A 60 2.98 -17.20 2.82
N GLY A 61 3.60 -16.20 2.21
CA GLY A 61 5.01 -16.29 1.82
C GLY A 61 5.35 -15.59 0.51
N VAL A 62 6.59 -15.80 0.08
CA VAL A 62 7.15 -15.26 -1.16
C VAL A 62 6.56 -16.00 -2.36
N VAL A 63 6.06 -15.30 -3.38
CA VAL A 63 5.54 -15.94 -4.59
C VAL A 63 6.71 -16.43 -5.46
N THR A 64 6.90 -17.75 -5.53
CA THR A 64 8.05 -18.38 -6.23
C THR A 64 7.65 -19.18 -7.48
N VAL A 65 6.36 -19.32 -7.76
CA VAL A 65 5.80 -20.04 -8.91
C VAL A 65 4.67 -19.26 -9.56
N GLY A 66 4.44 -19.47 -10.85
CA GLY A 66 3.40 -18.77 -11.62
C GLY A 66 3.76 -17.30 -11.84
N ASN A 67 3.05 -16.39 -11.18
CA ASN A 67 3.30 -14.94 -11.27
C ASN A 67 4.48 -14.50 -10.38
N ASN A 68 5.63 -15.12 -10.57
CA ASN A 68 6.86 -14.89 -9.81
C ASN A 68 7.78 -13.83 -10.44
N ARG A 69 7.22 -12.93 -11.25
CA ARG A 69 7.94 -11.81 -11.83
C ARG A 69 8.27 -10.82 -10.73
N VAL A 70 9.49 -10.32 -10.76
CA VAL A 70 10.05 -9.34 -9.85
C VAL A 70 10.45 -8.14 -10.69
N GLU A 71 9.91 -6.98 -10.34
CA GLU A 71 10.29 -5.73 -10.96
C GLU A 71 11.65 -5.29 -10.42
N ILE A 72 12.51 -4.78 -11.30
CA ILE A 72 13.79 -4.18 -10.94
C ILE A 72 13.57 -2.68 -11.01
N ASP A 73 13.49 -2.06 -9.83
CA ASP A 73 13.03 -0.69 -9.65
C ASP A 73 14.23 0.28 -9.61
N ASP A 74 14.41 1.02 -10.68
CA ASP A 74 15.10 2.32 -10.73
C ASP A 74 14.45 3.21 -11.81
N GLY A 75 13.12 3.28 -11.81
CA GLY A 75 12.37 4.00 -12.86
C GLY A 75 12.39 3.32 -14.24
N GLY A 76 12.63 2.01 -14.28
CA GLY A 76 12.72 1.19 -15.49
C GLY A 76 14.17 0.90 -15.87
N PHE A 77 14.75 -0.17 -15.30
CA PHE A 77 16.05 -0.67 -15.73
C PHE A 77 15.92 -1.31 -17.12
N ASP A 78 16.77 -0.94 -18.07
CA ASP A 78 16.76 -1.48 -19.42
C ASP A 78 18.08 -2.16 -19.83
N ASP A 79 18.01 -2.98 -20.86
CA ASP A 79 19.15 -3.78 -21.35
C ASP A 79 20.17 -3.00 -22.19
N GLY A 80 20.09 -1.66 -22.21
CA GLY A 80 20.88 -0.76 -23.05
C GLY A 80 20.28 -0.51 -24.43
N ASN A 81 19.22 -1.25 -24.81
CA ASN A 81 18.45 -1.03 -26.03
C ASN A 81 17.01 -0.56 -25.74
N GLY A 82 16.72 -0.16 -24.51
CA GLY A 82 15.39 0.27 -24.08
C GLY A 82 14.41 -0.89 -23.84
N ASN A 83 14.86 -2.14 -23.78
CA ASN A 83 14.00 -3.25 -23.35
C ASN A 83 14.05 -3.38 -21.83
N GLU A 84 12.89 -3.42 -21.20
CA GLU A 84 12.73 -3.59 -19.76
C GLU A 84 13.42 -4.88 -19.27
N VAL A 85 14.23 -4.78 -18.22
CA VAL A 85 14.84 -5.90 -17.53
C VAL A 85 14.07 -6.19 -16.24
N TYR A 86 13.83 -7.46 -15.97
CA TYR A 86 13.13 -7.92 -14.79
C TYR A 86 13.72 -9.23 -14.28
N GLY A 87 13.32 -9.61 -13.06
CA GLY A 87 13.70 -10.88 -12.46
C GLY A 87 12.56 -11.90 -12.43
N ARG A 88 12.89 -13.19 -12.36
CA ARG A 88 11.96 -14.23 -11.90
C ARG A 88 12.51 -14.89 -10.66
N LEU A 89 11.69 -14.91 -9.62
CA LEU A 89 12.07 -15.44 -8.32
C LEU A 89 11.66 -16.91 -8.20
N THR A 90 12.62 -17.78 -7.96
CA THR A 90 12.38 -19.21 -7.72
C THR A 90 12.98 -19.61 -6.39
N GLU A 91 12.45 -20.67 -5.78
CA GLU A 91 13.00 -21.27 -4.57
C GLU A 91 13.21 -22.76 -4.78
N SER A 92 14.35 -23.27 -4.30
CA SER A 92 14.65 -24.69 -4.25
C SER A 92 15.58 -24.99 -3.09
N GLY A 93 15.18 -25.88 -2.19
CA GLY A 93 16.02 -26.34 -1.08
C GLY A 93 16.36 -25.24 -0.07
N GLY A 94 15.50 -24.23 0.09
CA GLY A 94 15.67 -23.08 0.96
C GLY A 94 16.45 -21.91 0.32
N VAL A 95 16.91 -22.07 -0.92
CA VAL A 95 17.67 -21.02 -1.64
C VAL A 95 16.74 -20.31 -2.60
N TYR A 96 16.65 -18.98 -2.46
CA TYR A 96 15.91 -18.12 -3.36
C TYR A 96 16.85 -17.55 -4.42
N SER A 97 16.52 -17.79 -5.68
CA SER A 97 17.29 -17.31 -6.84
C SER A 97 16.48 -16.33 -7.66
N LEU A 98 17.09 -15.20 -8.01
CA LEU A 98 16.54 -14.22 -8.92
C LEU A 98 17.25 -14.33 -10.27
N THR A 99 16.55 -14.87 -11.28
CA THR A 99 17.07 -15.01 -12.65
C THR A 99 16.60 -13.86 -13.52
N TYR A 100 17.49 -13.29 -14.33
CA TYR A 100 17.23 -12.04 -15.05
C TYR A 100 16.83 -12.25 -16.50
N TYR A 101 15.91 -11.41 -16.97
CA TYR A 101 15.41 -11.42 -18.34
C TYR A 101 15.17 -10.00 -18.85
N SER A 102 15.28 -9.78 -20.16
CA SER A 102 14.81 -8.58 -20.83
C SER A 102 13.60 -8.88 -21.73
N LEU A 103 12.79 -7.86 -21.97
CA LEU A 103 11.52 -7.95 -22.69
C LEU A 103 11.65 -7.47 -24.14
N VAL A 104 12.37 -8.24 -24.97
CA VAL A 104 12.66 -7.88 -26.36
C VAL A 104 11.41 -8.11 -27.23
N GLY A 105 10.76 -7.03 -27.65
CA GLY A 105 9.57 -7.11 -28.50
C GLY A 105 8.41 -7.91 -27.89
N GLY A 106 8.26 -7.89 -26.56
CA GLY A 106 7.25 -8.67 -25.85
C GLY A 106 7.68 -10.08 -25.45
N VAL A 107 8.89 -10.51 -25.83
CA VAL A 107 9.40 -11.87 -25.58
C VAL A 107 10.43 -11.84 -24.46
N GLN A 108 10.22 -12.73 -23.47
CA GLN A 108 11.17 -12.97 -22.40
C GLN A 108 12.48 -13.55 -22.98
N THR A 109 13.56 -12.79 -22.87
CA THR A 109 14.90 -13.17 -23.33
C THR A 109 15.86 -13.18 -22.14
N PRO A 110 16.75 -14.18 -21.97
CA PRO A 110 17.71 -14.19 -20.88
C PRO A 110 18.58 -12.91 -20.87
N TYR A 111 18.76 -12.31 -19.70
CA TYR A 111 19.61 -11.14 -19.49
C TYR A 111 20.78 -11.50 -18.58
N THR A 112 21.92 -10.83 -18.73
CA THR A 112 23.09 -11.03 -17.89
C THR A 112 23.75 -9.70 -17.59
N PHE A 113 23.90 -9.39 -16.30
CA PHE A 113 24.67 -8.25 -15.84
C PHE A 113 26.16 -8.49 -16.12
N ALA A 114 26.78 -7.63 -16.92
CA ALA A 114 28.18 -7.75 -17.31
C ALA A 114 29.16 -7.47 -16.15
N ALA A 115 28.73 -6.71 -15.15
CA ALA A 115 29.46 -6.41 -13.93
C ALA A 115 28.48 -6.37 -12.75
N ALA A 116 29.01 -6.26 -11.53
CA ALA A 116 28.19 -6.02 -10.35
C ALA A 116 27.44 -4.69 -10.51
N THR A 117 26.11 -4.74 -10.48
CA THR A 117 25.22 -3.59 -10.64
C THR A 117 24.30 -3.51 -9.45
N SER A 118 24.28 -2.35 -8.79
CA SER A 118 23.33 -2.08 -7.72
C SER A 118 21.94 -1.94 -8.33
N ILE A 119 21.00 -2.75 -7.85
CA ILE A 119 19.60 -2.72 -8.24
C ILE A 119 18.71 -2.66 -7.00
N ASP A 120 17.57 -1.99 -7.11
CA ASP A 120 16.46 -2.29 -6.21
C ASP A 120 15.49 -3.24 -6.92
N PHE A 121 14.79 -4.06 -6.16
CA PHE A 121 13.77 -4.94 -6.74
C PHE A 121 12.61 -5.18 -5.79
N GLU A 122 11.44 -5.45 -6.37
CA GLU A 122 10.21 -5.68 -5.61
C GLU A 122 9.64 -7.07 -5.89
N PHE A 123 9.49 -7.87 -4.82
CA PHE A 123 8.94 -9.21 -4.92
C PHE A 123 7.55 -9.30 -4.32
N SER A 124 6.70 -10.12 -4.93
CA SER A 124 5.36 -10.39 -4.45
C SER A 124 5.39 -11.29 -3.21
N TYR A 125 4.73 -10.85 -2.15
CA TYR A 125 4.54 -11.59 -0.90
C TYR A 125 3.05 -11.69 -0.57
N ARG A 126 2.61 -12.87 -0.15
CA ARG A 126 1.24 -13.13 0.30
C ARG A 126 1.16 -13.02 1.81
N PHE A 127 0.43 -12.02 2.29
CA PHE A 127 0.17 -11.74 3.70
C PHE A 127 -1.15 -12.37 4.15
N ASP A 128 -1.17 -12.81 5.40
CA ASP A 128 -2.41 -13.11 6.12
C ASP A 128 -3.04 -11.80 6.59
N PHE A 129 -4.38 -11.72 6.55
CA PHE A 129 -5.13 -10.58 7.08
C PHE A 129 -4.93 -10.39 8.60
N ALA A 130 -4.54 -11.43 9.34
CA ALA A 130 -4.15 -11.27 10.73
C ALA A 130 -2.86 -10.42 10.92
N ARG A 131 -2.08 -10.18 9.86
CA ARG A 131 -0.81 -9.44 9.90
C ARG A 131 -0.89 -8.06 9.26
N VAL A 132 -2.01 -7.73 8.61
CA VAL A 132 -2.25 -6.39 8.06
C VAL A 132 -3.02 -5.56 9.10
N PRO A 133 -2.72 -4.25 9.23
CA PRO A 133 -3.54 -3.35 10.05
C PRO A 133 -5.00 -3.40 9.60
N ALA A 134 -5.95 -3.27 10.53
CA ALA A 134 -7.38 -3.27 10.18
C ALA A 134 -7.77 -2.12 9.23
N ASP A 135 -6.97 -1.07 9.15
CA ASP A 135 -7.17 0.10 8.29
C ASP A 135 -6.37 0.07 6.98
N PHE A 136 -5.68 -1.03 6.65
CA PHE A 136 -4.87 -1.16 5.42
C PHE A 136 -5.65 -0.79 4.14
N ALA A 137 -6.94 -1.14 4.07
CA ALA A 137 -7.79 -0.88 2.89
C ALA A 137 -8.49 0.49 2.93
N ILE A 138 -8.39 1.23 4.04
CA ILE A 138 -9.01 2.56 4.18
C ILE A 138 -8.07 3.64 3.60
N THR A 139 -6.77 3.37 3.53
CA THR A 139 -5.75 4.28 2.99
C THR A 139 -5.40 4.01 1.52
N SER A 140 -5.93 2.96 0.90
CA SER A 140 -5.81 2.78 -0.56
C SER A 140 -6.65 3.86 -1.24
N GLY A 141 -6.02 4.99 -1.56
CA GLY A 141 -6.67 6.07 -2.29
C GLY A 141 -7.30 5.53 -3.57
N TYR A 142 -8.61 5.64 -3.70
CA TYR A 142 -9.27 5.34 -4.96
C TYR A 142 -9.01 6.53 -5.89
N ARG A 143 -8.28 6.32 -6.98
CA ARG A 143 -8.25 7.27 -8.09
C ARG A 143 -9.44 6.94 -8.98
N VAL A 144 -10.42 7.85 -9.06
CA VAL A 144 -11.38 7.79 -10.17
C VAL A 144 -10.61 8.12 -11.44
N VAL A 145 -10.29 7.11 -12.25
CA VAL A 145 -9.83 7.29 -13.62
C VAL A 145 -11.08 7.32 -14.49
N GLY A 146 -11.67 8.50 -14.67
CA GLY A 146 -12.65 8.78 -15.72
C GLY A 146 -12.06 9.77 -16.71
N GLY A 147 -12.17 9.64 -18.03
CA GLY A 147 -13.15 8.84 -18.77
C GLY A 147 -14.57 9.42 -18.72
N GLY A 148 -14.79 10.50 -17.98
CA GLY A 148 -16.07 11.22 -17.90
C GLY A 148 -15.80 12.69 -18.19
N GLY A 149 -16.58 13.26 -19.11
CA GLY A 149 -16.26 14.49 -19.83
C GLY A 149 -15.96 15.71 -18.96
N SER A 150 -15.23 16.64 -19.57
CA SER A 150 -14.98 17.99 -19.08
C SER A 150 -16.31 18.69 -18.74
N SER A 151 -16.73 18.62 -17.48
CA SER A 151 -17.63 19.63 -16.92
C SER A 151 -16.75 20.70 -16.30
N SER A 152 -16.69 21.84 -16.98
CA SER A 152 -16.15 23.09 -16.48
C SER A 152 -16.80 23.45 -15.14
N GLY A 153 -16.06 23.28 -14.04
CA GLY A 153 -16.50 23.51 -12.66
C GLY A 153 -15.73 22.59 -11.73
N GLY A 154 -14.46 22.94 -11.45
CA GLY A 154 -13.50 22.08 -10.74
C GLY A 154 -13.88 21.83 -9.29
N VAL A 155 -14.61 20.75 -9.06
CA VAL A 155 -14.84 20.19 -7.72
C VAL A 155 -13.78 19.09 -7.52
N ASN A 156 -12.71 19.42 -6.80
CA ASN A 156 -11.68 18.44 -6.45
C ASN A 156 -12.10 17.70 -5.18
N THR A 157 -11.98 16.37 -5.17
CA THR A 157 -12.15 15.56 -3.95
C THR A 157 -10.83 15.45 -3.22
N TYR A 158 -10.84 15.75 -1.93
CA TYR A 158 -9.70 15.69 -1.03
C TYR A 158 -9.91 14.57 -0.01
N THR A 159 -8.80 13.96 0.39
CA THR A 159 -8.75 12.98 1.48
C THR A 159 -7.52 13.29 2.31
N GLU A 160 -7.68 13.51 3.61
CA GLU A 160 -6.59 13.86 4.49
C GLU A 160 -6.70 13.17 5.85
N LEU A 161 -5.55 12.75 6.37
CA LEU A 161 -5.43 12.19 7.71
C LEU A 161 -5.37 13.34 8.73
N LEU A 162 -6.29 13.32 9.70
CA LEU A 162 -6.36 14.31 10.77
C LEU A 162 -5.69 13.79 12.04
N THR A 163 -4.71 14.55 12.52
CA THR A 163 -4.08 14.28 13.82
C THR A 163 -5.00 14.77 14.93
N ILE A 164 -5.18 13.94 15.96
CA ILE A 164 -5.85 14.32 17.21
C ILE A 164 -4.79 14.79 18.20
N THR A 165 -4.80 16.08 18.54
CA THR A 165 -3.77 16.69 19.40
C THR A 165 -4.12 16.65 20.89
N ALA A 166 -5.42 16.52 21.19
CA ALA A 166 -5.97 16.33 22.52
C ALA A 166 -7.37 15.68 22.40
N THR A 167 -7.93 15.21 23.50
CA THR A 167 -9.29 14.63 23.52
C THR A 167 -10.29 15.55 22.79
N ASN A 168 -11.01 14.99 21.82
CA ASN A 168 -11.98 15.70 20.96
C ASN A 168 -11.42 16.87 20.12
N THR A 169 -10.10 17.01 20.00
CA THR A 169 -9.46 18.10 19.24
C THR A 169 -8.86 17.56 17.94
N LEU A 170 -9.54 17.86 16.83
CA LEU A 170 -9.09 17.53 15.48
C LEU A 170 -8.20 18.64 14.91
N ALA A 171 -7.22 18.26 14.08
CA ALA A 171 -6.56 19.22 13.21
C ALA A 171 -7.56 19.85 12.22
N ASN A 172 -7.32 21.12 11.86
CA ASN A 172 -8.09 21.78 10.81
C ASN A 172 -7.81 21.16 9.44
N LEU A 173 -8.80 21.23 8.56
CA LEU A 173 -8.68 20.83 7.17
C LEU A 173 -7.69 21.73 6.42
N THR A 174 -7.00 21.19 5.42
CA THR A 174 -6.07 21.98 4.60
C THR A 174 -6.80 22.89 3.61
N LYS A 175 -7.99 22.48 3.15
CA LYS A 175 -8.83 23.20 2.19
C LYS A 175 -10.21 23.49 2.78
N THR A 176 -10.86 24.56 2.32
CA THR A 176 -12.24 24.87 2.75
C THR A 176 -13.20 23.94 2.03
N PRO A 177 -13.95 23.07 2.72
CA PRO A 177 -14.91 22.21 2.04
C PRO A 177 -16.03 23.02 1.40
N ASP A 178 -16.51 22.52 0.27
CA ASP A 178 -17.77 22.95 -0.30
C ASP A 178 -18.89 22.53 0.66
N VAL A 179 -19.45 23.51 1.37
CA VAL A 179 -20.51 23.31 2.37
C VAL A 179 -21.83 22.83 1.76
N THR A 180 -21.98 22.87 0.43
CA THR A 180 -23.12 22.28 -0.26
C THR A 180 -22.93 20.77 -0.52
N ALA A 181 -21.71 20.27 -0.37
CA ALA A 181 -21.35 18.88 -0.50
C ALA A 181 -21.15 18.21 0.86
N ASN A 182 -21.18 16.87 0.85
CA ASN A 182 -21.02 16.08 2.06
C ASN A 182 -19.54 16.05 2.49
N VAL A 183 -19.27 16.39 3.74
CA VAL A 183 -18.00 16.06 4.41
C VAL A 183 -18.18 14.79 5.23
N LEU A 184 -17.26 13.86 5.04
CA LEU A 184 -17.19 12.58 5.74
C LEU A 184 -15.98 12.57 6.68
N LEU A 185 -16.19 12.06 7.90
CA LEU A 185 -15.12 11.67 8.81
C LEU A 185 -15.14 10.15 8.96
N ILE A 186 -14.00 9.51 8.77
CA ILE A 186 -13.81 8.08 9.02
C ILE A 186 -13.00 7.96 10.30
N VAL A 187 -13.65 7.59 11.41
CA VAL A 187 -13.02 7.41 12.72
C VAL A 187 -12.87 5.93 13.00
N ASN A 188 -11.63 5.44 13.06
CA ASN A 188 -11.31 4.02 13.28
C ASN A 188 -12.10 3.07 12.35
N GLY A 189 -12.40 3.51 11.13
CA GLY A 189 -13.15 2.76 10.12
C GLY A 189 -14.67 2.92 10.16
N VAL A 190 -15.23 3.68 11.10
CA VAL A 190 -16.65 4.05 11.12
C VAL A 190 -16.84 5.39 10.44
N VAL A 191 -17.83 5.48 9.54
CA VAL A 191 -18.10 6.68 8.74
C VAL A 191 -19.14 7.56 9.43
N TYR A 192 -18.81 8.83 9.57
CA TYR A 192 -19.67 9.92 10.05
C TYR A 192 -19.80 10.96 8.94
N SER A 193 -20.94 11.63 8.88
CA SER A 193 -21.24 12.58 7.82
C SER A 193 -21.85 13.85 8.39
N THR A 194 -21.54 14.99 7.78
CA THR A 194 -22.24 16.28 8.05
C THR A 194 -23.75 16.23 7.78
N LEU A 195 -24.24 15.26 7.01
CA LEU A 195 -25.66 14.99 6.79
C LEU A 195 -26.26 13.99 7.80
N GLY A 196 -25.45 13.47 8.72
CA GLY A 196 -25.82 12.51 9.76
C GLY A 196 -26.46 13.16 10.99
N ASN A 197 -26.30 12.54 12.16
CA ASN A 197 -26.93 13.01 13.40
C ASN A 197 -26.15 14.15 14.08
N GLY A 198 -25.28 14.85 13.34
CA GLY A 198 -24.45 15.92 13.88
C GLY A 198 -23.39 15.41 14.84
N GLU A 199 -22.77 14.27 14.54
CA GLU A 199 -21.66 13.70 15.30
C GLU A 199 -20.41 14.60 15.25
N PHE A 200 -20.34 15.47 14.24
CA PHE A 200 -19.41 16.59 14.17
C PHE A 200 -20.04 17.77 13.44
N SER A 201 -19.45 18.94 13.61
CA SER A 201 -19.79 20.14 12.82
C SER A 201 -18.56 20.66 12.07
N LEU A 202 -18.83 21.43 11.02
CA LEU A 202 -17.83 22.07 10.18
C LEU A 202 -18.12 23.56 10.09
N ALA A 203 -17.10 24.39 10.32
CA ALA A 203 -17.13 25.82 10.09
C ALA A 203 -15.85 26.26 9.36
N GLY A 204 -15.96 26.56 8.08
CA GLY A 204 -14.78 26.81 7.22
C GLY A 204 -13.91 25.57 7.17
N LYS A 205 -12.67 25.65 7.68
CA LYS A 205 -11.73 24.52 7.77
C LYS A 205 -11.76 23.80 9.13
N VAL A 206 -12.54 24.31 10.08
CA VAL A 206 -12.53 23.84 11.47
C VAL A 206 -13.57 22.74 11.63
N LEU A 207 -13.12 21.57 12.07
CA LEU A 207 -13.98 20.46 12.46
C LEU A 207 -14.13 20.43 13.97
N ASN A 208 -15.36 20.27 14.44
CA ASN A 208 -15.66 20.13 15.85
C ASN A 208 -16.38 18.81 16.11
N TRP A 209 -15.73 17.91 16.83
CA TRP A 209 -16.32 16.63 17.23
C TRP A 209 -17.34 16.81 18.35
N ILE A 210 -18.47 16.07 18.29
CA ILE A 210 -19.55 16.16 19.26
C ILE A 210 -19.74 14.79 19.92
N PRO A 211 -19.02 14.49 21.03
CA PRO A 211 -18.98 13.17 21.64
C PRO A 211 -20.34 12.60 22.02
N ASN A 212 -21.22 13.45 22.54
CA ASN A 212 -22.56 13.03 22.98
C ASN A 212 -23.40 12.50 21.81
N ASN A 213 -23.24 13.08 20.63
CA ASN A 213 -23.96 12.66 19.44
C ASN A 213 -23.30 11.42 18.82
N ALA A 214 -21.97 11.35 18.87
CA ALA A 214 -21.23 10.20 18.34
C ALA A 214 -21.24 8.96 19.26
N GLY A 215 -21.55 9.13 20.55
CA GLY A 215 -21.53 8.07 21.55
C GLY A 215 -20.15 7.79 22.16
N PHE A 216 -19.11 8.55 21.81
CA PHE A 216 -17.75 8.40 22.35
C PHE A 216 -16.91 9.68 22.18
N SER A 217 -15.85 9.79 22.99
CA SER A 217 -14.83 10.84 22.83
C SER A 217 -13.70 10.36 21.94
N LEU A 218 -13.15 11.25 21.11
CA LEU A 218 -11.92 10.99 20.37
C LEU A 218 -10.71 11.03 21.31
N GLU A 219 -9.81 10.07 21.14
CA GLU A 219 -8.54 9.97 21.84
C GLU A 219 -7.36 10.19 20.89
N VAL A 220 -6.20 10.58 21.40
CA VAL A 220 -5.00 10.82 20.58
C VAL A 220 -4.49 9.59 19.82
N THR A 221 -4.99 8.40 20.18
CA THR A 221 -4.71 7.13 19.52
C THR A 221 -5.68 6.80 18.38
N ASP A 222 -6.79 7.52 18.24
CA ASP A 222 -7.76 7.28 17.19
C ASP A 222 -7.24 7.77 15.84
N LYS A 223 -7.65 7.06 14.78
CA LYS A 223 -7.36 7.44 13.40
C LYS A 223 -8.57 8.10 12.79
N VAL A 224 -8.42 9.35 12.36
CA VAL A 224 -9.49 10.13 11.73
C VAL A 224 -9.06 10.55 10.33
N VAL A 225 -9.84 10.19 9.32
CA VAL A 225 -9.65 10.64 7.94
C VAL A 225 -10.81 11.52 7.55
N ALA A 226 -10.55 12.70 7.00
CA ALA A 226 -11.56 13.55 6.39
C ALA A 226 -11.59 13.35 4.88
N GLN A 227 -12.79 13.26 4.33
CA GLN A 227 -13.04 13.22 2.90
C GLN A 227 -14.10 14.25 2.53
N TYR A 228 -13.78 15.11 1.57
CA TYR A 228 -14.64 16.24 1.19
C TYR A 228 -14.29 16.75 -0.19
N THR A 229 -15.16 17.58 -0.75
CA THR A 229 -14.86 18.32 -1.97
C THR A 229 -14.53 19.77 -1.67
N SER A 230 -13.69 20.42 -2.48
CA SER A 230 -13.41 21.85 -2.38
C SER A 230 -13.37 22.50 -3.76
N LEU A 231 -13.67 23.80 -3.78
CA LEU A 231 -13.57 24.69 -4.94
C LEU A 231 -12.28 25.54 -4.92
N GLU A 232 -11.42 25.36 -3.90
CA GLU A 232 -10.09 26.00 -3.75
C GLU A 232 -8.99 25.38 -4.62
#